data_AF-A0A2V6QM53-F1
#
_entry.id   AF-A0A2V6QM53-F1
#
_cell.length_a   1.000
_cell.length_b   1.000
_cell.length_c   1.000
_cell.angle_alpha   90.00
_cell.angle_beta   90.00
_cell.angle_gamma   90.00
#
_symmetry.space_group_name_H-M   'P 1'
#
loop_
_entity.id
_entity.type
_entity.pdbx_description
1 polymer ?
#
loop_
_entity_poly.entity_id
_entity_poly.type
_entity_poly.pdbx_seq_one_letter_code
_entity_poly.pdbx_strand_id
1 'polypeptide(L)'
;MLRPTTAAVVVAAALVAAGAVAQPAADRRPTPRQDDAADAYGEALRRTDPDAHARYVRLREARDASLADLMRAQDRYRAAGPELRAVSLPQMRAARRKYAADALAFLDFLDERDRKALEEYRGAIEQINGLLEQRARAREELKDLTKE
;
A
#
# COMPACT_ATOMS: atom_id res chain seq x y z
N MET A 1 -15.86 -21.20 -31.23
CA MET A 1 -16.53 -20.50 -30.10
C MET A 1 -15.76 -20.80 -28.82
N LEU A 2 -14.85 -19.91 -28.41
CA LEU A 2 -14.08 -20.03 -27.18
C LEU A 2 -14.48 -18.85 -26.29
N ARG A 3 -15.09 -19.13 -25.15
CA ARG A 3 -15.52 -18.13 -24.16
C ARG A 3 -14.27 -17.60 -23.44
N PRO A 4 -14.01 -16.29 -23.42
CA PRO A 4 -13.04 -15.75 -22.49
C PRO A 4 -13.69 -15.63 -21.11
N THR A 5 -13.13 -16.34 -20.14
CA THR A 5 -13.40 -16.18 -18.71
C THR A 5 -12.93 -14.79 -18.29
N THR A 6 -13.88 -13.86 -18.14
CA THR A 6 -13.66 -12.56 -17.51
C THR A 6 -13.33 -12.76 -16.04
N ALA A 7 -12.05 -12.69 -15.68
CA ALA A 7 -11.63 -12.46 -14.31
C ALA A 7 -12.04 -11.03 -13.94
N ALA A 8 -12.97 -10.91 -13.00
CA ALA A 8 -13.42 -9.62 -12.49
C ALA A 8 -12.30 -8.98 -11.66
N VAL A 9 -11.64 -7.97 -12.22
CA VAL A 9 -10.73 -7.09 -11.47
C VAL A 9 -11.61 -6.10 -10.70
N VAL A 10 -11.73 -6.30 -9.39
CA VAL A 10 -12.42 -5.36 -8.50
C VAL A 10 -11.48 -4.19 -8.22
N VAL A 11 -11.66 -3.09 -8.96
CA VAL A 11 -10.95 -1.82 -8.72
C VAL A 11 -11.70 -1.03 -7.67
N ALA A 12 -11.22 -1.06 -6.43
CA ALA A 12 -11.69 -0.17 -5.37
C ALA A 12 -10.94 1.17 -5.45
N ALA A 13 -11.47 2.12 -6.22
CA ALA A 13 -10.97 3.50 -6.25
C ALA A 13 -11.52 4.28 -5.06
N ALA A 14 -10.67 4.58 -4.06
CA ALA A 14 -11.00 5.49 -2.97
C ALA A 14 -10.30 6.84 -3.22
N LEU A 15 -11.05 7.81 -3.76
CA LEU A 15 -10.65 9.22 -3.76
C LEU A 15 -10.69 9.74 -2.30
N VAL A 16 -9.55 10.18 -1.77
CA VAL A 16 -9.51 11.00 -0.55
C VAL A 16 -9.14 12.42 -0.95
N ALA A 17 -10.15 13.27 -1.08
CA ALA A 17 -9.99 14.70 -0.99
C ALA A 17 -9.83 15.06 0.50
N ALA A 18 -8.72 15.68 0.88
CA ALA A 18 -8.55 16.26 2.20
C ALA A 18 -7.83 17.60 2.09
N GLY A 19 -8.63 18.66 2.18
CA GLY A 19 -8.15 20.01 2.49
C GLY A 19 -7.47 20.02 3.85
N ALA A 20 -6.41 20.82 3.93
CA ALA A 20 -5.62 21.02 5.13
C ALA A 20 -6.46 21.70 6.23
N VAL A 21 -6.67 21.00 7.33
CA VAL A 21 -6.92 21.62 8.63
C VAL A 21 -6.10 20.86 9.67
N ALA A 22 -5.21 21.58 10.35
CA ALA A 22 -4.32 21.05 11.37
C ALA A 22 -5.14 20.46 12.53
N GLN A 23 -4.95 19.18 12.82
CA GLN A 23 -5.45 18.54 14.04
C GLN A 23 -4.29 18.13 14.95
N PRO A 24 -4.42 18.35 16.27
CA PRO A 24 -3.38 18.04 17.24
C PRO A 24 -3.22 16.52 17.36
N ALA A 25 -2.04 16.09 17.83
CA ALA A 25 -1.65 14.69 18.00
C ALA A 25 -2.52 13.97 19.05
N ALA A 26 -3.75 13.62 18.67
CA ALA A 26 -4.52 12.57 19.29
C ALA A 26 -4.01 11.22 18.76
N ASP A 27 -3.96 10.23 19.65
CA ASP A 27 -3.63 8.83 19.37
C ASP A 27 -4.05 8.43 17.95
N ARG A 28 -3.07 8.23 17.06
CA ARG A 28 -3.29 7.54 15.77
C ARG A 28 -3.50 6.06 16.07
N ARG A 29 -4.63 5.72 16.69
CA ARG A 29 -5.18 4.37 16.54
C ARG A 29 -5.56 4.22 15.07
N PRO A 30 -5.16 3.12 14.41
CA PRO A 30 -5.69 2.80 13.09
C PRO A 30 -7.21 2.88 13.17
N THR A 31 -7.82 3.57 12.20
CA THR A 31 -9.29 3.58 12.13
C THR A 31 -9.75 2.18 11.70
N PRO A 32 -10.89 1.66 12.17
CA PRO A 32 -11.34 0.29 11.86
C PRO A 32 -11.29 -0.07 10.36
N ARG A 33 -11.62 0.92 9.51
CA ARG A 33 -11.58 0.80 8.04
C ARG A 33 -10.17 0.57 7.47
N GLN A 34 -9.13 1.05 8.15
CA GLN A 34 -7.73 0.87 7.73
C GLN A 34 -7.22 -0.54 8.05
N ASP A 35 -7.66 -1.11 9.17
CA ASP A 35 -7.35 -2.49 9.54
C ASP A 35 -8.03 -3.47 8.58
N ASP A 36 -9.31 -3.25 8.25
CA ASP A 36 -10.04 -4.06 7.27
C ASP A 36 -9.33 -4.12 5.90
N ALA A 37 -8.82 -2.98 5.43
CA ALA A 37 -8.10 -2.90 4.15
C ALA A 37 -6.74 -3.60 4.20
N ALA A 38 -6.03 -3.48 5.32
CA ALA A 38 -4.75 -4.16 5.52
C ALA A 38 -4.92 -5.68 5.56
N ASP A 39 -5.96 -6.15 6.22
CA ASP A 39 -6.25 -7.58 6.38
C ASP A 39 -6.76 -8.19 5.07
N ALA A 40 -7.60 -7.48 4.32
CA ALA A 40 -8.00 -7.87 2.97
C ALA A 40 -6.80 -7.98 2.02
N TYR A 41 -5.83 -7.07 2.14
CA TYR A 41 -4.61 -7.12 1.34
C TYR A 41 -3.71 -8.31 1.72
N GLY A 42 -3.52 -8.57 3.02
CA GLY A 42 -2.81 -9.76 3.48
C GLY A 42 -3.46 -11.05 3.00
N GLU A 43 -4.79 -11.13 3.04
CA GLU A 43 -5.57 -12.25 2.52
C GLU A 43 -5.36 -12.45 1.01
N ALA A 44 -5.39 -11.36 0.23
CA ALA A 44 -5.17 -11.42 -1.20
C ALA A 44 -3.77 -11.96 -1.52
N LEU A 45 -2.72 -11.40 -0.88
CA LEU A 45 -1.34 -11.88 -1.04
C LEU A 45 -1.21 -13.36 -0.71
N ARG A 46 -1.84 -13.83 0.36
CA ARG A 46 -1.73 -15.24 0.76
C ARG A 46 -2.21 -16.19 -0.33
N ARG A 47 -3.17 -15.75 -1.16
CA ARG A 47 -3.72 -16.54 -2.26
C ARG A 47 -2.92 -16.41 -3.55
N THR A 48 -2.32 -15.25 -3.81
CA THR A 48 -1.67 -14.94 -5.10
C THR A 48 -0.15 -15.04 -5.06
N ASP A 49 0.48 -14.68 -3.96
CA ASP A 49 1.93 -14.65 -3.77
C ASP A 49 2.29 -14.93 -2.28
N PRO A 50 2.42 -16.21 -1.89
CA PRO A 50 2.72 -16.60 -0.51
C PRO A 50 4.05 -16.04 0.03
N ASP A 51 5.05 -15.82 -0.84
CA ASP A 51 6.33 -15.25 -0.45
C ASP A 51 6.23 -13.75 -0.18
N ALA A 52 5.48 -13.01 -0.99
CA ALA A 52 5.13 -11.63 -0.72
C ALA A 52 4.27 -11.50 0.55
N HIS A 53 3.34 -12.43 0.80
CA HIS A 53 2.59 -12.48 2.05
C HIS A 53 3.51 -12.66 3.26
N ALA A 54 4.45 -13.62 3.22
CA ALA A 54 5.39 -13.84 4.31
C ALA A 54 6.28 -12.60 4.58
N ARG A 55 6.69 -11.88 3.52
CA ARG A 55 7.41 -10.62 3.63
C ARG A 55 6.55 -9.50 4.23
N TYR A 56 5.31 -9.36 3.78
CA TYR A 56 4.34 -8.39 4.28
C TYR A 56 4.11 -8.55 5.79
N VAL A 57 3.82 -9.77 6.24
CA VAL A 57 3.59 -10.07 7.66
C VAL A 57 4.82 -9.70 8.50
N ARG A 58 6.00 -10.16 8.10
CA ARG A 58 7.26 -9.87 8.79
C ARG A 58 7.54 -8.36 8.93
N LEU A 59 7.34 -7.60 7.86
CA LEU A 59 7.57 -6.15 7.86
C LEU A 59 6.53 -5.42 8.72
N ARG A 60 5.25 -5.83 8.67
CA ARG A 60 4.18 -5.28 9.52
C ARG A 60 4.48 -5.53 11.00
N GLU A 61 4.85 -6.76 11.35
CA GLU A 61 5.21 -7.16 12.71
C GLU A 61 6.45 -6.39 13.23
N ALA A 62 7.50 -6.25 12.41
CA ALA A 62 8.69 -5.50 12.79
C ALA A 62 8.40 -4.01 13.07
N ARG A 63 7.57 -3.39 12.22
CA ARG A 63 7.08 -2.02 12.42
C ARG A 63 6.27 -1.90 13.71
N ASP A 64 5.35 -2.82 13.96
CA ASP A 64 4.46 -2.76 15.12
C ASP A 64 5.23 -2.99 16.44
N ALA A 65 6.18 -3.93 16.43
CA ALA A 65 7.08 -4.17 17.55
C ALA A 65 7.96 -2.95 17.87
N SER A 66 8.56 -2.34 16.84
CA SER A 66 9.41 -1.15 17.02
C SER A 66 8.62 0.10 17.42
N LEU A 67 7.35 0.21 17.00
CA LEU A 67 6.44 1.25 17.47
C LEU A 67 6.14 1.08 18.97
N ALA A 68 5.83 -0.14 19.40
CA ALA A 68 5.61 -0.45 20.82
C ALA A 68 6.87 -0.15 21.66
N ASP A 69 8.06 -0.49 21.17
CA ASP A 69 9.33 -0.14 21.81
C ASP A 69 9.55 1.37 21.92
N LEU A 70 9.23 2.12 20.86
CA LEU A 70 9.30 3.57 20.86
C LEU A 70 8.36 4.16 21.91
N MET A 71 7.12 3.70 22.00
CA MET A 71 6.15 4.16 23.00
C MET A 71 6.69 3.90 24.42
N ARG A 72 7.16 2.69 24.70
CA ARG A 72 7.79 2.35 26.01
C ARG A 72 8.99 3.22 26.32
N ALA A 73 9.84 3.52 25.34
CA ALA A 73 11.00 4.38 25.53
C ALA A 73 10.62 5.85 25.77
N GLN A 74 9.56 6.34 25.11
CA GLN A 74 9.01 7.67 25.34
C GLN A 74 8.42 7.79 26.74
N ASP A 75 7.67 6.78 27.21
CA ASP A 75 7.08 6.80 28.54
C ASP A 75 8.14 6.77 29.63
N ARG A 76 9.19 5.95 29.47
CA ARG A 76 10.36 5.96 30.36
C ARG A 76 11.07 7.31 30.39
N TYR A 77 11.24 7.94 29.24
CA TYR A 77 11.85 9.27 29.16
C TYR A 77 11.00 10.35 29.84
N ARG A 78 9.66 10.31 29.65
CA ARG A 78 8.71 11.24 30.28
C ARG A 78 8.66 11.06 31.80
N ALA A 79 8.66 9.82 32.27
CA ALA A 79 8.64 9.48 33.69
C ALA A 79 10.01 9.70 34.39
N ALA A 80 11.10 9.81 33.63
CA ALA A 80 12.43 10.00 34.19
C ALA A 80 12.59 11.41 34.81
N GLY A 81 12.99 11.42 36.09
CA GLY A 81 13.50 12.61 36.75
C GLY A 81 14.79 13.14 36.07
N PRO A 82 15.24 14.36 36.43
CA PRO A 82 16.36 15.02 35.77
C PRO A 82 17.64 14.17 35.66
N GLU A 83 17.93 13.39 36.70
CA GLU A 83 19.14 12.56 36.80
C GLU A 83 19.13 11.37 35.81
N LEU A 84 17.94 10.80 35.53
CA LEU A 84 17.80 9.63 34.65
C LEU A 84 17.55 10.00 33.18
N ARG A 85 17.24 11.27 32.87
CA ARG A 85 17.01 11.73 31.49
C ARG A 85 18.24 11.60 30.60
N ALA A 86 19.43 11.82 31.15
CA ALA A 86 20.68 11.69 30.39
C ALA A 86 20.88 10.26 29.86
N VAL A 87 20.38 9.24 30.58
CA VAL A 87 20.47 7.83 30.20
C VAL A 87 19.29 7.39 29.31
N SER A 88 18.07 7.87 29.59
CA SER A 88 16.87 7.48 28.83
C SER A 88 16.74 8.19 27.48
N LEU A 89 17.29 9.39 27.32
CA LEU A 89 17.22 10.14 26.06
C LEU A 89 17.92 9.41 24.89
N PRO A 90 19.17 8.91 25.02
CA PRO A 90 19.79 8.09 23.98
C PRO A 90 18.97 6.85 23.60
N GLN A 91 18.36 6.17 24.59
CA GLN A 91 17.53 4.99 24.37
C GLN A 91 16.26 5.33 23.58
N MET A 92 15.58 6.42 23.93
CA MET A 92 14.42 6.92 23.19
C MET A 92 14.79 7.31 21.75
N ARG A 93 15.95 7.94 21.54
CA ARG A 93 16.45 8.27 20.18
C ARG A 93 16.75 7.01 19.37
N ALA A 94 17.35 5.99 19.99
CA ALA A 94 17.63 4.72 19.33
C ALA A 94 16.34 4.00 18.92
N ALA A 95 15.36 3.91 19.82
CA ALA A 95 14.05 3.33 19.51
C ALA A 95 13.34 4.10 18.37
N ARG A 96 13.44 5.43 18.36
CA ARG A 96 12.87 6.25 17.27
C ARG A 96 13.51 5.96 15.93
N ARG A 97 14.84 5.81 15.88
CA ARG A 97 15.56 5.44 14.64
C ARG A 97 15.17 4.04 14.16
N LYS A 98 15.05 3.08 15.08
CA LYS A 98 14.61 1.72 14.73
C LYS A 98 13.20 1.71 14.14
N TYR A 99 12.25 2.37 14.79
CA TYR A 99 10.89 2.51 14.27
C TYR A 99 10.87 3.17 12.88
N ALA A 100 11.64 4.25 12.69
CA ALA A 100 11.72 4.89 11.38
C ALA A 100 12.25 3.95 10.28
N ALA A 101 13.29 3.16 10.58
CA ALA A 101 13.84 2.18 9.64
C ALA A 101 12.83 1.07 9.30
N ASP A 102 12.18 0.49 10.32
CA ASP A 102 11.21 -0.59 10.12
C ASP A 102 9.95 -0.08 9.40
N ALA A 103 9.52 1.16 9.68
CA ALA A 103 8.41 1.80 8.98
C ALA A 103 8.75 2.12 7.51
N LEU A 104 9.97 2.59 7.21
CA LEU A 104 10.41 2.83 5.84
C LEU A 104 10.45 1.52 5.05
N ALA A 105 11.03 0.46 5.61
CA ALA A 105 11.07 -0.85 4.94
C ALA A 105 9.65 -1.39 4.64
N PHE A 106 8.69 -1.14 5.52
CA PHE A 106 7.29 -1.48 5.27
C PHE A 106 6.67 -0.64 4.15
N LEU A 107 6.96 0.66 4.09
CA LEU A 107 6.49 1.55 3.01
C LEU A 107 7.11 1.19 1.66
N ASP A 108 8.42 0.91 1.62
CA ASP A 108 9.12 0.52 0.39
C ASP A 108 8.51 -0.75 -0.23
N PHE A 109 8.08 -1.71 0.61
CA PHE A 109 7.36 -2.90 0.16
C PHE A 109 6.01 -2.57 -0.48
N LEU A 110 5.26 -1.61 0.08
CA LEU A 110 3.97 -1.18 -0.47
C LEU A 110 4.16 -0.38 -1.77
N ASP A 111 5.18 0.47 -1.83
CA ASP A 111 5.51 1.23 -3.03
C ASP A 111 5.90 0.31 -4.18
N GLU A 112 6.71 -0.73 -3.91
CA GLU A 112 7.11 -1.70 -4.93
C GLU A 112 5.90 -2.46 -5.51
N ARG A 113 4.96 -2.86 -4.64
CA ARG A 113 3.68 -3.42 -5.08
C ARG A 113 2.94 -2.46 -6.00
N ASP A 114 2.82 -1.20 -5.61
CA ASP A 114 2.03 -0.21 -6.36
C ASP A 114 2.69 0.11 -7.71
N ARG A 115 4.02 0.16 -7.78
CA ARG A 115 4.76 0.28 -9.04
C ARG A 115 4.47 -0.90 -9.97
N LYS A 116 4.54 -2.14 -9.46
CA LYS A 116 4.23 -3.33 -10.24
C LYS A 116 2.79 -3.32 -10.76
N ALA A 117 1.82 -2.95 -9.92
CA ALA A 117 0.43 -2.83 -10.33
C ALA A 117 0.25 -1.75 -11.43
N LEU A 118 0.95 -0.62 -11.31
CA LEU A 118 0.93 0.43 -12.35
C LEU A 118 1.49 -0.07 -13.69
N GLU A 119 2.54 -0.89 -13.68
CA GLU A 119 3.09 -1.50 -14.89
C GLU A 119 2.10 -2.48 -15.53
N GLU A 120 1.47 -3.34 -14.73
CA GLU A 120 0.43 -4.26 -15.21
C GLU A 120 -0.76 -3.50 -15.84
N TYR A 121 -1.21 -2.42 -15.21
CA TYR A 121 -2.28 -1.59 -15.77
C TYR A 121 -1.87 -0.89 -17.06
N ARG A 122 -0.63 -0.39 -17.17
CA ARG A 122 -0.12 0.20 -18.42
C ARG A 122 -0.14 -0.82 -19.56
N GLY A 123 0.34 -2.03 -19.32
CA GLY A 123 0.28 -3.11 -20.32
C GLY A 123 -1.16 -3.45 -20.73
N ALA A 124 -2.09 -3.51 -19.78
CA ALA A 124 -3.51 -3.74 -20.08
C ALA A 124 -4.12 -2.60 -20.92
N ILE A 125 -3.79 -1.34 -20.62
CA ILE A 125 -4.24 -0.18 -21.39
C ILE A 125 -3.73 -0.26 -22.85
N GLU A 126 -2.45 -0.58 -23.05
CA GLU A 126 -1.86 -0.71 -24.38
C GLU A 126 -2.54 -1.81 -25.20
N GLN A 127 -2.80 -2.97 -24.59
CA GLN A 127 -3.53 -4.06 -25.23
C GLN A 127 -4.94 -3.65 -25.65
N ILE A 128 -5.68 -2.97 -24.76
CA ILE A 128 -7.03 -2.48 -25.06
C ILE A 128 -7.01 -1.46 -26.20
N ASN A 129 -6.06 -0.53 -26.21
CA ASN A 129 -5.91 0.45 -27.27
C ASN A 129 -5.63 -0.21 -28.62
N GLY A 130 -4.74 -1.21 -28.67
CA GLY A 130 -4.50 -1.98 -29.90
C GLY A 130 -5.77 -2.67 -30.43
N LEU A 131 -6.59 -3.24 -29.53
CA LEU A 131 -7.87 -3.85 -29.91
C LEU A 131 -8.89 -2.81 -30.40
N LEU A 132 -8.88 -1.59 -29.87
CA LEU A 132 -9.75 -0.51 -30.32
C LEU A 132 -9.35 -0.03 -31.73
N GLU A 133 -8.06 0.12 -31.99
CA GLU A 133 -7.55 0.50 -33.31
C GLU A 133 -7.86 -0.55 -34.38
N GLN A 134 -7.67 -1.83 -34.08
CA GLN A 134 -8.02 -2.93 -35.00
C GLN A 134 -9.50 -2.89 -35.36
N ARG A 135 -10.38 -2.70 -34.36
CA ARG A 135 -11.82 -2.59 -34.58
C ARG A 135 -12.21 -1.34 -35.35
N ALA A 136 -11.48 -0.23 -35.18
CA ALA A 136 -11.69 0.99 -35.96
C ALA A 136 -11.36 0.77 -37.44
N ARG A 137 -10.20 0.16 -37.75
CA ARG A 137 -9.80 -0.17 -39.13
C ARG A 137 -10.79 -1.10 -39.81
N ALA A 138 -11.13 -2.22 -39.15
CA ALA A 138 -12.12 -3.16 -39.67
C ALA A 138 -13.49 -2.49 -39.92
N ARG A 139 -13.87 -1.52 -39.09
CA ARG A 139 -15.12 -0.77 -39.29
C ARG A 139 -15.05 0.13 -40.51
N GLU A 140 -13.93 0.81 -40.75
CA GLU A 140 -13.75 1.62 -41.96
C GLU A 140 -13.74 0.74 -43.22
N GLU A 141 -13.01 -0.39 -43.21
CA GLU A 141 -13.02 -1.36 -44.33
C GLU A 141 -14.44 -1.84 -44.66
N LEU A 142 -15.24 -2.19 -43.64
CA LEU A 142 -16.63 -2.60 -43.84
C LEU A 142 -17.53 -1.48 -44.35
N LYS A 143 -17.30 -0.22 -43.92
CA LYS A 143 -18.06 0.93 -44.43
C LYS A 143 -17.76 1.17 -45.91
N ASP A 144 -16.52 1.00 -46.34
CA ASP A 144 -16.15 1.25 -47.73
C ASP A 144 -16.82 0.25 -48.68
N LEU A 145 -16.94 -1.03 -48.27
CA LEU A 145 -17.70 -2.05 -49.01
C LEU A 145 -19.20 -1.74 -49.18
N THR A 146 -19.77 -0.86 -48.35
CA THR A 146 -21.20 -0.49 -48.44
C THR A 146 -21.45 0.76 -49.28
N LYS A 147 -20.40 1.41 -49.80
CA LYS A 147 -20.50 2.61 -50.64
C LYS A 147 -20.41 2.30 -52.14
N GLU A 148 -19.99 1.09 -52.51
CA GLU A 148 -20.04 0.55 -53.88
C GLU A 148 -21.43 0.00 -54.20
#